data_AF-A0A968LQQ9-F1
#
_entry.id   AF-A0A968LQQ9-F1
#
_cell.length_a   1.000
_cell.length_b   1.000
_cell.length_c   1.000
_cell.angle_alpha   90.00
_cell.angle_beta   90.00
_cell.angle_gamma   90.00
#
_symmetry.space_group_name_H-M   'P 1'
#
loop_
_entity.id
_entity.type
_entity.pdbx_description
1 polymer ?
#
loop_
_entity_poly.entity_id
_entity_poly.type
_entity_poly.pdbx_seq_one_letter_code
_entity_poly.pdbx_strand_id
1 'polypeptide(L)'
;MTLTLPRSSAPGVTPADALPDFVVRVAGLPVRHVQRLRFARTEHLLEEWLALELELGDDATAISDALYERIGTIPDSAQRGPLIALRRAIFNIQAPKQLERAAPLLEPELLERIAVYDRRRQRLIWIQTQGQGVLEAEWAALREHLRDSAAHDEFQRGLLLSSQDLHSEVLGWLSQPDAGTSRRKLELSVVQYILRAATKTSPFSTLTSLARGHWGSGEPASMWTRRGYAELSRSVVNQLMQAFAQWPEVRAELRIRLNSSLQRIENGWQFLAWRKGERLSTLRFHEG
;
A
#
# COMPACT_ATOMS: atom_id res chain seq x y z
N MET A 1 -3.95 21.93 -4.01
CA MET A 1 -5.26 21.43 -4.46
C MET A 1 -6.26 21.70 -3.35
N THR A 2 -7.12 22.70 -3.50
CA THR A 2 -7.95 23.23 -2.42
C THR A 2 -9.42 22.95 -2.72
N LEU A 3 -10.06 22.19 -1.85
CA LEU A 3 -11.50 22.01 -1.84
C LEU A 3 -12.15 23.20 -1.13
N THR A 4 -13.08 23.87 -1.82
CA THR A 4 -13.87 24.97 -1.26
C THR A 4 -15.32 24.52 -1.14
N LEU A 5 -15.83 24.42 0.09
CA LEU A 5 -17.26 24.24 0.37
C LEU A 5 -17.91 25.62 0.60
N PRO A 6 -19.20 25.81 0.25
CA PRO A 6 -19.89 27.08 0.44
C PRO A 6 -20.07 27.38 1.93
N ARG A 7 -19.81 28.63 2.33
CA ARG A 7 -20.15 29.14 3.66
C ARG A 7 -21.68 29.17 3.80
N SER A 8 -22.22 28.41 4.75
CA SER A 8 -23.50 28.79 5.37
C SER A 8 -23.17 29.58 6.63
N SER A 9 -23.30 30.89 6.58
CA SER A 9 -23.22 31.74 7.77
C SER A 9 -24.57 31.69 8.50
N ALA A 10 -24.65 30.90 9.57
CA ALA A 10 -25.74 31.05 10.52
C ALA A 10 -25.63 32.44 11.19
N PRO A 11 -26.72 33.24 11.25
CA PRO A 11 -26.68 34.55 11.86
C PRO A 11 -26.58 34.42 13.39
N GLY A 12 -25.56 35.04 14.00
CA GLY A 12 -25.49 35.20 15.46
C GLY A 12 -24.18 34.79 16.17
N VAL A 13 -23.16 34.30 15.48
CA VAL A 13 -21.89 33.91 16.12
C VAL A 13 -20.91 35.08 16.12
N THR A 14 -20.56 35.59 17.30
CA THR A 14 -19.48 36.56 17.51
C THR A 14 -18.11 35.93 17.17
N PRO A 15 -17.14 36.68 16.58
CA PRO A 15 -15.85 36.13 16.13
C PRO A 15 -15.01 35.47 17.24
N ALA A 16 -15.27 35.79 18.51
CA ALA A 16 -14.58 35.24 19.67
C ALA A 16 -15.00 33.80 20.03
N ASP A 17 -16.17 33.34 19.56
CA ASP A 17 -16.72 32.01 19.84
C ASP A 17 -16.64 31.06 18.63
N ALA A 18 -16.12 31.54 17.49
CA ALA A 18 -15.94 30.75 16.30
C ALA A 18 -14.72 29.82 16.45
N LEU A 19 -14.98 28.51 16.54
CA LEU A 19 -13.92 27.51 16.52
C LEU A 19 -13.07 27.67 15.23
N PRO A 20 -11.73 27.48 15.31
CA PRO A 20 -10.85 27.73 14.17
C PRO A 20 -11.12 26.76 13.02
N ASP A 21 -10.99 27.24 11.80
CA ASP A 21 -10.97 26.37 10.63
C ASP A 21 -9.82 25.36 10.72
N PHE A 22 -10.01 24.20 10.12
CA PHE A 22 -8.98 23.17 10.00
C PHE A 22 -8.76 22.79 8.54
N VAL A 23 -7.65 22.08 8.30
CA VAL A 23 -7.32 21.54 6.98
C VAL A 23 -7.33 20.02 7.05
N VAL A 24 -8.07 19.40 6.13
CA VAL A 24 -8.09 17.96 5.93
C VAL A 24 -7.19 17.61 4.75
N ARG A 25 -6.38 16.57 4.91
CA ARG A 25 -5.61 15.96 3.83
C ARG A 25 -6.28 14.65 3.44
N VAL A 26 -6.62 14.52 2.17
CA VAL A 26 -7.38 13.40 1.63
C VAL A 26 -6.53 12.68 0.61
N ALA A 27 -6.41 11.37 0.74
CA ALA A 27 -5.72 10.52 -0.21
C ALA A 27 -6.37 10.61 -1.60
N GLY A 28 -5.55 10.57 -2.65
CA GLY A 28 -5.95 10.72 -4.05
C GLY A 28 -6.87 9.61 -4.55
N LEU A 29 -6.72 8.40 -4.00
CA LEU A 29 -7.55 7.24 -4.31
C LEU A 29 -8.27 6.72 -3.05
N PRO A 30 -9.45 6.14 -3.19
CA PRO A 30 -10.10 5.41 -2.11
C PRO A 30 -9.32 4.16 -1.68
N VAL A 31 -9.31 3.87 -0.37
CA VAL A 31 -8.58 2.72 0.20
C VAL A 31 -9.00 1.37 -0.39
N ARG A 32 -10.24 1.26 -0.91
CA ARG A 32 -10.75 0.05 -1.57
C ARG A 32 -9.89 -0.42 -2.74
N HIS A 33 -9.16 0.47 -3.41
CA HIS A 33 -8.24 0.08 -4.48
C HIS A 33 -7.11 -0.79 -3.95
N VAL A 34 -6.60 -0.51 -2.75
CA VAL A 34 -5.59 -1.34 -2.08
C VAL A 34 -6.19 -2.59 -1.49
N GLN A 35 -7.38 -2.50 -0.88
CA GLN A 35 -8.06 -3.67 -0.29
C GLN A 35 -8.34 -4.76 -1.33
N ARG A 36 -8.68 -4.35 -2.57
CA ARG A 36 -8.90 -5.26 -3.70
C ARG A 36 -7.63 -5.90 -4.26
N LEU A 37 -6.44 -5.45 -3.86
CA LEU A 37 -5.14 -6.04 -4.26
C LEU A 37 -4.65 -7.10 -3.27
N ARG A 38 -5.49 -7.51 -2.29
CA ARG A 38 -5.15 -8.57 -1.34
C ARG A 38 -5.35 -9.95 -1.95
N PHE A 39 -4.40 -10.83 -1.69
CA PHE A 39 -4.49 -12.27 -2.00
C PHE A 39 -5.31 -13.00 -0.94
N ALA A 40 -6.57 -12.60 -0.75
CA ALA A 40 -7.39 -13.04 0.38
C ALA A 40 -7.60 -14.56 0.42
N ARG A 41 -7.74 -15.21 -0.75
CA ARG A 41 -7.90 -16.68 -0.80
C ARG A 41 -6.58 -17.38 -0.51
N THR A 42 -5.48 -16.89 -1.09
CA THR A 42 -4.15 -17.46 -0.82
C THR A 42 -3.75 -17.29 0.65
N GLU A 43 -3.99 -16.11 1.22
CA GLU A 43 -3.74 -15.80 2.63
C GLU A 43 -4.49 -16.77 3.55
N HIS A 44 -5.79 -16.98 3.30
CA HIS A 44 -6.58 -17.95 4.06
C HIS A 44 -6.05 -19.38 3.96
N LEU A 45 -5.62 -19.82 2.77
CA LEU A 45 -5.03 -21.16 2.60
C LEU A 45 -3.68 -21.31 3.29
N LEU A 46 -2.88 -20.25 3.37
CA LEU A 46 -1.61 -20.26 4.09
C LEU A 46 -1.84 -20.29 5.60
N GLU A 47 -2.80 -19.53 6.11
CA GLU A 47 -3.22 -19.59 7.53
C GLU A 47 -3.74 -20.98 7.88
N GLU A 48 -4.59 -21.56 7.03
CA GLU A 48 -5.12 -22.91 7.20
C GLU A 48 -4.01 -23.97 7.15
N TRP A 49 -3.05 -23.86 6.22
CA TRP A 49 -1.88 -24.74 6.17
C TRP A 49 -1.12 -24.71 7.50
N LEU A 50 -0.72 -23.52 7.95
CA LEU A 50 0.07 -23.36 9.19
C LEU A 50 -0.67 -23.93 10.41
N ALA A 51 -1.99 -23.71 10.50
CA ALA A 51 -2.81 -24.29 11.56
C ALA A 51 -2.84 -25.83 11.47
N LEU A 52 -3.06 -26.38 10.28
CA LEU A 52 -3.12 -27.84 10.07
C LEU A 52 -1.80 -28.54 10.39
N GLU A 53 -0.65 -27.92 10.11
CA GLU A 53 0.66 -28.49 10.45
C GLU A 53 0.83 -28.63 11.97
N LEU A 54 0.43 -27.63 12.73
CA LEU A 54 0.46 -27.67 14.19
C LEU A 54 -0.54 -28.70 14.73
N GLU A 55 -1.80 -28.64 14.29
CA GLU A 55 -2.86 -29.55 14.73
C GLU A 55 -2.53 -31.02 14.43
N LEU A 56 -1.95 -31.31 13.25
CA LEU A 56 -1.56 -32.68 12.89
C LEU A 56 -0.39 -33.20 13.73
N GLY A 57 0.54 -32.34 14.14
CA GLY A 57 1.63 -32.72 15.05
C GLY A 57 1.12 -33.10 16.43
N ASP A 58 0.20 -32.29 16.97
CA ASP A 58 -0.43 -32.54 18.27
C ASP A 58 -1.32 -33.79 18.24
N ASP A 59 -2.14 -33.93 17.19
CA ASP A 59 -2.98 -35.11 16.97
C ASP A 59 -2.12 -36.39 16.84
N ALA A 60 -1.04 -36.33 16.04
CA ALA A 60 -0.16 -37.48 15.83
C ALA A 60 0.48 -37.97 17.13
N THR A 61 0.93 -37.05 17.98
CA THR A 61 1.51 -37.36 19.29
C THR A 61 0.47 -38.00 20.19
N ALA A 62 -0.66 -37.31 20.39
CA ALA A 62 -1.67 -37.75 21.34
C ALA A 62 -2.38 -39.05 20.93
N ILE A 63 -2.59 -39.27 19.62
CA ILE A 63 -3.11 -40.55 19.10
C ILE A 63 -2.06 -41.65 19.21
N SER A 64 -0.78 -41.37 18.93
CA SER A 64 0.30 -42.35 19.06
C SER A 64 0.43 -42.85 20.50
N ASP A 65 0.30 -41.96 21.48
CA ASP A 65 0.37 -42.31 22.91
C ASP A 65 -0.84 -43.16 23.33
N ALA A 66 -2.06 -42.78 22.91
CA ALA A 66 -3.26 -43.58 23.16
C ALA A 66 -3.17 -44.98 22.52
N LEU A 67 -2.61 -45.09 21.31
CA LEU A 67 -2.36 -46.37 20.65
C LEU A 67 -1.29 -47.18 21.39
N TYR A 68 -0.26 -46.55 21.95
CA TYR A 68 0.78 -47.23 22.72
C TYR A 68 0.21 -47.90 23.98
N GLU A 69 -0.58 -47.16 24.76
CA GLU A 69 -1.27 -47.69 25.94
C GLU A 69 -2.18 -48.86 25.55
N ARG A 70 -2.96 -48.71 24.47
CA ARG A 70 -3.84 -49.79 24.00
C ARG A 70 -3.07 -51.05 23.59
N ILE A 71 -1.95 -50.92 22.88
CA ILE A 71 -1.08 -52.04 22.50
C ILE A 71 -0.58 -52.79 23.74
N GLY A 72 -0.26 -52.09 24.83
CA GLY A 72 0.17 -52.68 26.10
C GLY A 72 -0.86 -53.60 26.75
N THR A 73 -2.16 -53.33 26.53
CA THR A 73 -3.26 -54.12 27.12
C THR A 73 -3.63 -55.39 26.34
N ILE A 74 -3.17 -55.54 25.10
CA ILE A 74 -3.57 -56.66 24.23
C ILE A 74 -2.58 -57.81 24.42
N PRO A 75 -3.02 -59.02 24.84
CA PRO A 75 -2.12 -60.15 25.06
C PRO A 75 -1.67 -60.83 23.75
N ASP A 76 -2.53 -60.85 22.73
CA ASP A 76 -2.27 -61.54 21.46
C ASP A 76 -1.33 -60.74 20.54
N SER A 77 -0.20 -61.34 20.17
CA SER A 77 0.81 -60.75 19.29
C SER A 77 0.30 -60.53 17.86
N ALA A 78 -0.63 -61.35 17.37
CA ALA A 78 -1.21 -61.19 16.04
C ALA A 78 -2.09 -59.94 15.93
N GLN A 79 -2.79 -59.58 17.01
CA GLN A 79 -3.64 -58.39 17.10
C GLN A 79 -2.82 -57.09 17.33
N ARG A 80 -1.62 -57.19 17.90
CA ARG A 80 -0.72 -56.03 18.08
C ARG A 80 -0.15 -55.49 16.76
N GLY A 81 0.06 -56.35 15.77
CA GLY A 81 0.67 -55.98 14.48
C GLY A 81 -0.01 -54.80 13.78
N PRO A 82 -1.33 -54.86 13.53
CA PRO A 82 -2.07 -53.74 12.92
C PRO A 82 -2.02 -52.43 13.73
N LEU A 83 -2.09 -52.50 15.05
CA LEU A 83 -2.01 -51.33 15.92
C LEU A 83 -0.63 -50.67 15.89
N ILE A 84 0.45 -51.47 15.87
CA ILE A 84 1.81 -50.96 15.73
C ILE A 84 1.99 -50.26 14.37
N ALA A 85 1.45 -50.85 13.29
CA ALA A 85 1.53 -50.25 11.96
C ALA A 85 0.74 -48.94 11.88
N LEU A 86 -0.47 -48.91 12.45
CA LEU A 86 -1.30 -47.70 12.55
C LEU A 86 -0.60 -46.60 13.33
N ARG A 87 -0.07 -46.92 14.52
CA ARG A 87 0.71 -45.99 15.34
C ARG A 87 1.90 -45.42 14.59
N ARG A 88 2.70 -46.27 13.93
CA ARG A 88 3.85 -45.84 13.12
C ARG A 88 3.43 -44.92 11.97
N ALA A 89 2.30 -45.19 11.33
CA ALA A 89 1.81 -44.35 10.25
C ALA A 89 1.41 -42.97 10.79
N ILE A 90 0.62 -42.91 11.86
CA ILE A 90 0.12 -41.67 12.45
C ILE A 90 1.25 -40.82 13.03
N PHE A 91 2.19 -41.43 13.77
CA PHE A 91 3.36 -40.74 14.32
C PHE A 91 4.22 -40.08 13.23
N ASN A 92 4.26 -40.66 12.03
CA ASN A 92 4.99 -40.11 10.88
C ASN A 92 4.10 -39.23 9.97
N ILE A 93 2.95 -38.76 10.46
CA ILE A 93 2.00 -37.90 9.74
C ILE A 93 1.53 -38.53 8.40
N GLN A 94 1.35 -39.85 8.39
CA GLN A 94 0.90 -40.61 7.21
C GLN A 94 -0.57 -41.01 7.32
N ALA A 95 -1.14 -41.45 6.20
CA ALA A 95 -2.50 -42.01 6.20
C ALA A 95 -2.59 -43.15 7.24
N PRO A 96 -3.71 -43.28 7.98
CA PRO A 96 -3.89 -44.27 9.04
C PRO A 96 -3.99 -45.69 8.45
N LYS A 97 -2.84 -46.26 8.08
CA LYS A 97 -2.74 -47.60 7.48
C LYS A 97 -3.24 -48.65 8.46
N GLN A 98 -3.91 -49.68 7.93
CA GLN A 98 -4.47 -50.80 8.69
C GLN A 98 -5.58 -50.42 9.70
N LEU A 99 -6.16 -49.22 9.59
CA LEU A 99 -7.25 -48.78 10.46
C LEU A 99 -8.41 -49.77 10.49
N GLU A 100 -8.83 -50.33 9.36
CA GLU A 100 -9.92 -51.32 9.28
C GLU A 100 -9.68 -52.57 10.14
N ARG A 101 -8.42 -53.02 10.24
CA ARG A 101 -8.04 -54.19 11.05
C ARG A 101 -7.85 -53.84 12.52
N ALA A 102 -7.42 -52.62 12.80
CA ALA A 102 -7.24 -52.12 14.15
C ALA A 102 -8.56 -51.67 14.80
N ALA A 103 -9.53 -51.21 14.02
CA ALA A 103 -10.74 -50.56 14.50
C ALA A 103 -11.57 -51.37 15.49
N PRO A 104 -11.76 -52.70 15.33
CA PRO A 104 -12.48 -53.52 16.32
C PRO A 104 -11.82 -53.56 17.70
N LEU A 105 -10.56 -53.16 17.81
CA LEU A 105 -9.78 -53.19 19.04
C LEU A 105 -9.69 -51.80 19.70
N LEU A 106 -10.24 -50.75 19.08
CA LEU A 106 -10.13 -49.36 19.53
C LEU A 106 -11.46 -48.88 20.10
N GLU A 107 -11.37 -47.99 21.10
CA GLU A 107 -12.54 -47.30 21.63
C GLU A 107 -13.10 -46.30 20.60
N PRO A 108 -14.43 -46.05 20.59
CA PRO A 108 -15.07 -45.16 19.62
C PRO A 108 -14.48 -43.74 19.59
N GLU A 109 -14.10 -43.20 20.75
CA GLU A 109 -13.50 -41.87 20.86
C GLU A 109 -12.15 -41.78 20.13
N LEU A 110 -11.32 -42.82 20.23
CA LEU A 110 -10.03 -42.86 19.53
C LEU A 110 -10.20 -43.02 18.02
N LEU A 111 -11.23 -43.76 17.58
CA LEU A 111 -11.60 -43.86 16.17
C LEU A 111 -12.04 -42.51 15.60
N GLU A 112 -12.83 -41.74 16.36
CA GLU A 112 -13.24 -40.40 15.96
C GLU A 112 -12.04 -39.45 15.83
N ARG A 113 -11.11 -39.49 16.78
CA ARG A 113 -9.86 -38.71 16.73
C ARG A 113 -9.01 -39.06 15.50
N ILE A 114 -8.87 -40.35 15.18
CA ILE A 114 -8.17 -40.80 13.97
C ILE A 114 -8.87 -40.31 12.70
N ALA A 115 -10.22 -40.31 12.67
CA ALA A 115 -10.97 -39.81 11.54
C ALA A 115 -10.83 -38.29 11.36
N VAL A 116 -10.81 -37.52 12.44
CA VAL A 116 -10.52 -36.06 12.41
C VAL A 116 -9.12 -35.81 11.87
N TYR A 117 -8.12 -36.53 12.40
CA TYR A 117 -6.74 -36.48 11.95
C TYR A 117 -6.62 -36.75 10.43
N ASP A 118 -7.25 -37.81 9.92
CA ASP A 118 -7.14 -38.12 8.49
C ASP A 118 -7.83 -37.07 7.61
N ARG A 119 -8.97 -36.51 8.03
CA ARG A 119 -9.60 -35.37 7.32
C ARG A 119 -8.68 -34.15 7.26
N ARG A 120 -8.06 -33.77 8.38
CA ARG A 120 -7.07 -32.67 8.43
C ARG A 120 -5.88 -32.94 7.52
N ARG A 121 -5.35 -34.16 7.53
CA ARG A 121 -4.25 -34.58 6.66
C ARG A 121 -4.63 -34.50 5.19
N GLN A 122 -5.82 -35.00 4.82
CA GLN A 122 -6.33 -34.91 3.45
C GLN A 122 -6.50 -33.45 3.02
N ARG A 123 -6.95 -32.57 3.93
CA ARG A 123 -7.05 -31.13 3.67
C ARG A 123 -5.67 -30.50 3.44
N LEU A 124 -4.67 -30.82 4.25
CA LEU A 124 -3.31 -30.34 4.04
C LEU A 124 -2.75 -30.75 2.68
N ILE A 125 -2.96 -32.02 2.27
CA ILE A 125 -2.56 -32.51 0.94
C ILE A 125 -3.30 -31.76 -0.17
N TRP A 126 -4.59 -31.49 0.00
CA TRP A 126 -5.34 -30.69 -0.96
C TRP A 126 -4.75 -29.28 -1.10
N ILE A 127 -4.40 -28.62 0.01
CA ILE A 127 -3.78 -27.28 -0.03
C ILE A 127 -2.43 -27.34 -0.75
N GLN A 128 -1.60 -28.33 -0.44
CA GLN A 128 -0.28 -28.51 -1.08
C GLN A 128 -0.38 -28.78 -2.58
N THR A 129 -1.44 -29.47 -3.02
CA THR A 129 -1.62 -29.82 -4.45
C THR A 129 -2.34 -28.74 -5.25
N GLN A 130 -3.32 -28.05 -4.66
CA GLN A 130 -4.17 -27.07 -5.36
C GLN A 130 -3.79 -25.61 -5.07
N GLY A 131 -3.04 -25.34 -4.01
CA GLY A 131 -2.72 -23.99 -3.54
C GLY A 131 -2.00 -23.14 -4.59
N GLN A 132 -1.10 -23.74 -5.37
CA GLN A 132 -0.42 -23.05 -6.47
C GLN A 132 -1.40 -22.55 -7.53
N GLY A 133 -2.40 -23.36 -7.91
CA GLY A 133 -3.43 -22.96 -8.88
C GLY A 133 -4.33 -21.85 -8.34
N VAL A 134 -4.62 -21.85 -7.03
CA VAL A 134 -5.36 -20.76 -6.38
C VAL A 134 -4.57 -19.45 -6.42
N LEU A 135 -3.28 -19.49 -6.10
CA LEU A 135 -2.38 -18.34 -6.18
C LEU A 135 -2.32 -17.78 -7.61
N GLU A 136 -2.14 -18.64 -8.62
CA GLU A 136 -2.05 -18.21 -10.02
C GLU A 136 -3.35 -17.56 -10.52
N ALA A 137 -4.50 -18.16 -10.20
CA ALA A 137 -5.81 -17.62 -10.55
C ALA A 137 -6.08 -16.27 -9.84
N GLU A 138 -5.74 -16.17 -8.55
CA GLU A 138 -5.86 -14.91 -7.81
C GLU A 138 -4.92 -13.85 -8.36
N TRP A 139 -3.68 -14.21 -8.68
CA TRP A 139 -2.70 -13.31 -9.28
C TRP A 139 -3.21 -12.70 -10.59
N ALA A 140 -3.78 -13.51 -11.47
CA ALA A 140 -4.34 -13.05 -12.74
C ALA A 140 -5.49 -12.05 -12.52
N ALA A 141 -6.41 -12.34 -11.60
CA ALA A 141 -7.51 -11.44 -11.26
C ALA A 141 -7.03 -10.11 -10.66
N LEU A 142 -6.03 -10.16 -9.76
CA LEU A 142 -5.47 -8.98 -9.12
C LEU A 142 -4.70 -8.08 -10.10
N ARG A 143 -4.05 -8.65 -11.12
CA ARG A 143 -3.45 -7.85 -12.19
C ARG A 143 -4.48 -7.04 -12.97
N GLU A 144 -5.67 -7.59 -13.19
CA GLU A 144 -6.73 -6.84 -13.85
C GLU A 144 -7.21 -5.67 -12.99
N HIS A 145 -7.43 -5.91 -11.69
CA HIS A 145 -7.74 -4.83 -10.76
C HIS A 145 -6.63 -3.77 -10.63
N LEU A 146 -5.37 -4.19 -10.77
CA LEU A 146 -4.24 -3.28 -10.82
C LEU A 146 -4.31 -2.38 -12.05
N ARG A 147 -4.65 -2.93 -13.22
CA ARG A 147 -4.85 -2.16 -14.47
C ARG A 147 -6.02 -1.19 -14.34
N ASP A 148 -7.17 -1.63 -13.83
CA ASP A 148 -8.33 -0.78 -13.58
C ASP A 148 -7.97 0.42 -12.69
N SER A 149 -7.22 0.15 -11.62
CA SER A 149 -6.79 1.18 -10.68
C SER A 149 -5.77 2.13 -11.31
N ALA A 150 -4.87 1.60 -12.15
CA ALA A 150 -3.90 2.38 -12.90
C ALA A 150 -4.59 3.24 -13.96
N ALA A 151 -5.66 2.78 -14.60
CA ALA A 151 -6.39 3.54 -15.62
C ALA A 151 -7.18 4.74 -15.05
N HIS A 152 -7.34 4.84 -13.73
CA HIS A 152 -8.15 5.90 -13.13
C HIS A 152 -7.52 7.30 -13.34
N ASP A 153 -8.29 8.25 -13.89
CA ASP A 153 -7.82 9.61 -14.21
C ASP A 153 -7.09 10.36 -13.09
N GLU A 154 -7.54 10.21 -11.84
CA GLU A 154 -6.91 10.85 -10.68
C GLU A 154 -5.51 10.27 -10.44
N PHE A 155 -5.35 8.96 -10.63
CA PHE A 155 -4.06 8.28 -10.55
C PHE A 155 -3.15 8.68 -11.71
N GLN A 156 -3.64 8.65 -12.95
CA GLN A 156 -2.87 9.01 -14.15
C GLN A 156 -2.32 10.43 -14.07
N ARG A 157 -3.14 11.41 -13.68
CA ARG A 157 -2.70 12.80 -13.47
C ARG A 157 -1.61 12.91 -12.40
N GLY A 158 -1.77 12.17 -11.30
CA GLY A 158 -0.81 12.18 -10.22
C GLY A 158 0.52 11.55 -10.63
N LEU A 159 0.45 10.45 -11.36
CA LEU A 159 1.61 9.74 -11.89
C LEU A 159 2.38 10.56 -12.91
N LEU A 160 1.69 11.17 -13.89
CA LEU A 160 2.30 12.03 -14.91
C LEU A 160 3.16 13.14 -14.29
N LEU A 161 2.62 13.82 -13.27
CA LEU A 161 3.31 14.90 -12.56
C LEU A 161 4.43 14.41 -11.65
N SER A 162 4.44 13.11 -11.29
CA SER A 162 5.45 12.53 -10.40
C SER A 162 6.60 11.89 -11.18
N SER A 163 6.30 11.24 -12.30
CA SER A 163 7.24 10.55 -13.18
C SER A 163 6.63 10.39 -14.57
N GLN A 164 7.09 11.18 -15.52
CA GLN A 164 6.64 11.13 -16.91
C GLN A 164 7.03 9.81 -17.60
N ASP A 165 8.22 9.28 -17.29
CA ASP A 165 8.70 8.01 -17.85
C ASP A 165 7.80 6.85 -17.40
N LEU A 166 7.53 6.73 -16.09
CA LEU A 166 6.67 5.69 -15.54
C LEU A 166 5.24 5.81 -16.07
N HIS A 167 4.71 7.04 -16.19
CA HIS A 167 3.39 7.26 -16.79
C HIS A 167 3.34 6.76 -18.24
N SER A 168 4.38 7.01 -19.03
CA SER A 168 4.47 6.55 -20.42
C SER A 168 4.53 5.01 -20.50
N GLU A 169 5.30 4.37 -19.62
CA GLU A 169 5.33 2.91 -19.49
C GLU A 169 3.96 2.32 -19.10
N VAL A 170 3.25 2.96 -18.16
CA VAL A 170 1.90 2.55 -17.75
C VAL A 170 0.91 2.66 -18.90
N LEU A 171 0.92 3.74 -19.67
CA LEU A 171 0.04 3.88 -20.85
C LEU A 171 0.32 2.81 -21.90
N GLY A 172 1.59 2.51 -22.16
CA GLY A 172 1.98 1.39 -23.02
C GLY A 172 1.48 0.05 -22.47
N TRP A 173 1.51 -0.13 -21.15
CA TRP A 173 1.02 -1.36 -20.52
C TRP A 173 -0.49 -1.53 -20.56
N LEU A 174 -1.25 -0.45 -20.35
CA LEU A 174 -2.71 -0.48 -20.48
C LEU A 174 -3.15 -0.73 -21.94
N SER A 175 -2.39 -0.23 -22.92
CA SER A 175 -2.71 -0.41 -24.35
C SER A 175 -2.33 -1.80 -24.89
N GLN A 176 -1.30 -2.43 -24.33
CA GLN A 176 -0.81 -3.75 -24.76
C GLN A 176 -0.51 -4.63 -23.53
N PRO A 177 -1.54 -5.22 -22.92
CA PRO A 177 -1.39 -5.98 -21.67
C PRO A 177 -0.55 -7.26 -21.83
N ASP A 178 -0.54 -7.87 -23.02
CA ASP A 178 -0.01 -9.22 -23.28
C ASP A 178 1.30 -9.24 -24.10
N ALA A 179 2.10 -8.17 -24.07
CA ALA A 179 3.32 -8.02 -24.88
C ALA A 179 4.51 -8.96 -24.48
N GLY A 180 4.23 -10.14 -23.91
CA GLY A 180 5.16 -11.26 -23.77
C GLY A 180 6.31 -11.10 -22.76
N THR A 181 6.55 -9.89 -22.24
CA THR A 181 7.65 -9.61 -21.30
C THR A 181 7.12 -9.44 -19.89
N SER A 182 7.76 -10.09 -18.91
CA SER A 182 7.46 -9.92 -17.49
C SER A 182 7.59 -8.46 -17.06
N ARG A 183 6.46 -7.79 -16.79
CA ARG A 183 6.40 -6.39 -16.35
C ARG A 183 6.41 -6.22 -14.83
N ARG A 184 6.96 -7.20 -14.09
CA ARG A 184 6.97 -7.21 -12.61
C ARG A 184 7.50 -5.91 -11.99
N LYS A 185 8.54 -5.30 -12.57
CA LYS A 185 9.08 -4.03 -12.07
C LYS A 185 8.07 -2.89 -12.22
N LEU A 186 7.45 -2.76 -13.39
CA LEU A 186 6.39 -1.79 -13.65
C LEU A 186 5.19 -2.03 -12.73
N GLU A 187 4.70 -3.27 -12.64
CA GLU A 187 3.59 -3.66 -11.74
C GLU A 187 3.89 -3.26 -10.30
N LEU A 188 5.09 -3.54 -9.80
CA LEU A 188 5.52 -3.14 -8.46
C LEU A 188 5.54 -1.62 -8.28
N SER A 189 6.08 -0.87 -9.24
CA SER A 189 6.05 0.60 -9.20
C SER A 189 4.62 1.14 -9.17
N VAL A 190 3.72 0.58 -9.99
CA VAL A 190 2.30 0.96 -10.00
C VAL A 190 1.65 0.68 -8.64
N VAL A 191 1.88 -0.51 -8.06
CA VAL A 191 1.38 -0.85 -6.71
C VAL A 191 1.87 0.15 -5.66
N GLN A 192 3.15 0.53 -5.69
CA GLN A 192 3.71 1.51 -4.75
C GLN A 192 3.03 2.89 -4.88
N TYR A 193 2.78 3.34 -6.11
CA TYR A 193 2.07 4.60 -6.35
C TYR A 193 0.60 4.52 -5.94
N ILE A 194 -0.09 3.40 -6.18
CA ILE A 194 -1.48 3.19 -5.73
C ILE A 194 -1.54 3.18 -4.20
N LEU A 195 -0.62 2.47 -3.53
CA LEU A 195 -0.50 2.46 -2.08
C LEU A 195 -0.30 3.87 -1.54
N ARG A 196 0.60 4.66 -2.13
CA ARG A 196 0.79 6.07 -1.78
C ARG A 196 -0.50 6.87 -1.97
N ALA A 197 -1.11 6.77 -3.14
CA ALA A 197 -2.31 7.51 -3.50
C ALA A 197 -3.51 7.16 -2.62
N ALA A 198 -3.57 5.94 -2.08
CA ALA A 198 -4.69 5.46 -1.29
C ALA A 198 -4.49 5.57 0.23
N THR A 199 -3.24 5.58 0.72
CA THR A 199 -2.95 5.50 2.16
C THR A 199 -2.07 6.63 2.70
N LYS A 200 -1.32 7.34 1.86
CA LYS A 200 -0.46 8.45 2.31
C LYS A 200 -1.17 9.78 2.10
N THR A 201 -1.31 10.53 3.19
CA THR A 201 -1.90 11.88 3.20
C THR A 201 -0.87 13.00 3.09
N SER A 202 0.39 12.68 2.77
CA SER A 202 1.42 13.69 2.52
C SER A 202 1.13 14.43 1.21
N PRO A 203 1.20 15.77 1.17
CA PRO A 203 0.99 16.54 -0.06
C PRO A 203 1.97 16.11 -1.15
N PHE A 204 1.45 15.63 -2.28
CA PHE A 204 2.27 15.21 -3.41
C PHE A 204 1.45 15.16 -4.68
N SER A 205 1.65 16.14 -5.57
CA SER A 205 0.91 16.23 -6.83
C SER A 205 -0.63 16.17 -6.58
N THR A 206 -1.39 15.61 -7.53
CA THR A 206 -2.81 15.30 -7.40
C THR A 206 -3.08 14.00 -6.63
N LEU A 207 -2.05 13.29 -6.15
CA LEU A 207 -2.22 12.09 -5.33
C LEU A 207 -2.70 12.38 -3.91
N THR A 208 -2.74 13.65 -3.51
CA THR A 208 -3.32 14.09 -2.24
C THR A 208 -4.05 15.41 -2.44
N SER A 209 -5.27 15.52 -1.92
CA SER A 209 -6.05 16.76 -1.92
C SER A 209 -6.01 17.42 -0.55
N LEU A 210 -6.13 18.75 -0.51
CA LEU A 210 -6.36 19.52 0.71
C LEU A 210 -7.79 20.05 0.69
N ALA A 211 -8.46 20.00 1.83
CA ALA A 211 -9.77 20.60 2.04
C ALA A 211 -9.76 21.48 3.28
N ARG A 212 -10.52 22.57 3.24
CA ARG A 212 -10.84 23.34 4.45
C ARG A 212 -12.06 22.73 5.11
N GLY A 213 -11.96 22.50 6.41
CA GLY A 213 -13.08 22.14 7.27
C GLY A 213 -13.37 23.24 8.28
N HIS A 214 -14.60 23.28 8.75
CA HIS A 214 -15.05 24.16 9.82
C HIS A 214 -15.87 23.36 10.82
N TRP A 215 -15.97 23.84 12.05
CA TRP A 215 -16.82 23.24 13.07
C TRP A 215 -18.24 23.78 12.96
N GLY A 216 -19.23 22.94 13.24
CA GLY A 216 -20.65 23.31 13.20
C GLY A 216 -21.54 22.12 13.55
N SER A 217 -22.82 22.38 13.78
CA SER A 217 -23.83 21.36 14.11
C SER A 217 -24.47 20.69 12.88
N GLY A 218 -24.02 21.06 11.68
CA GLY A 218 -24.54 20.50 10.43
C GLY A 218 -23.99 19.10 10.11
N GLU A 219 -24.63 18.41 9.17
CA GLU A 219 -24.14 17.11 8.70
C GLU A 219 -22.80 17.25 7.95
N PRO A 220 -21.92 16.25 8.06
CA PRO A 220 -20.69 16.21 7.28
C PRO A 220 -20.98 16.24 5.78
N ALA A 221 -20.17 16.98 5.01
CA ALA A 221 -20.26 16.96 3.56
C ALA A 221 -19.99 15.55 3.02
N SER A 222 -20.94 14.98 2.29
CA SER A 222 -20.85 13.65 1.69
C SER A 222 -20.24 13.65 0.28
N MET A 223 -20.21 14.80 -0.38
CA MET A 223 -19.69 14.96 -1.74
C MET A 223 -18.80 16.20 -1.85
N TRP A 224 -17.75 16.09 -2.66
CA TRP A 224 -16.80 17.16 -2.89
C TRP A 224 -16.22 17.13 -4.30
N THR A 225 -15.90 18.30 -4.85
CA THR A 225 -15.37 18.42 -6.21
C THR A 225 -13.91 18.84 -6.19
N ARG A 226 -13.06 18.00 -6.74
CA ARG A 226 -11.61 18.23 -6.80
C ARG A 226 -11.24 19.32 -7.81
N ARG A 227 -10.42 20.29 -7.40
CA ARG A 227 -9.88 21.36 -8.26
C ARG A 227 -8.35 21.42 -8.19
N GLY A 228 -7.71 21.26 -9.34
CA GLY A 228 -6.25 21.36 -9.49
C GLY A 228 -5.79 22.79 -9.79
N TYR A 229 -4.56 23.11 -9.37
CA TYR A 229 -3.86 24.34 -9.73
C TYR A 229 -2.47 23.95 -10.17
N ALA A 230 -2.05 24.44 -11.34
CA ALA A 230 -0.71 24.21 -11.87
C ALA A 230 0.12 25.47 -11.68
N GLU A 231 1.34 25.30 -11.18
CA GLU A 231 2.30 26.38 -10.99
C GLU A 231 3.61 26.01 -11.69
N LEU A 232 4.25 27.00 -12.31
CA LEU A 232 5.60 26.83 -12.80
C LEU A 232 6.56 26.74 -11.62
N SER A 233 7.57 25.89 -11.74
CA SER A 233 8.60 25.82 -10.72
C SER A 233 9.26 27.20 -10.55
N ARG A 234 9.53 27.57 -9.29
CA ARG A 234 10.12 28.88 -9.00
C ARG A 234 11.45 29.09 -9.71
N SER A 235 12.20 28.02 -9.97
CA SER A 235 13.45 28.06 -10.74
C SER A 235 13.20 28.45 -12.20
N VAL A 236 12.21 27.87 -12.87
CA VAL A 236 11.85 28.23 -14.25
C VAL A 236 11.38 29.68 -14.32
N VAL A 237 10.49 30.10 -13.40
CA VAL A 237 10.04 31.49 -13.34
C VAL A 237 11.21 32.45 -13.16
N ASN A 238 12.12 32.14 -12.22
CA ASN A 238 13.30 32.99 -12.00
C ASN A 238 14.22 33.05 -13.23
N GLN A 239 14.41 31.94 -13.95
CA GLN A 239 15.22 31.91 -15.18
C GLN A 239 14.59 32.75 -16.29
N LEU A 240 13.28 32.62 -16.51
CA LEU A 240 12.55 33.43 -17.48
C LEU A 240 12.63 34.92 -17.13
N MET A 241 12.41 35.27 -15.87
CA MET A 241 12.53 36.66 -15.41
C MET A 241 13.94 37.22 -15.61
N GLN A 242 14.98 36.43 -15.35
CA GLN A 242 16.37 36.84 -15.59
C GLN A 242 16.67 37.03 -17.08
N ALA A 243 16.15 36.15 -17.95
CA ALA A 243 16.31 36.25 -19.38
C ALA A 243 15.60 37.50 -19.95
N PHE A 244 14.33 37.72 -19.57
CA PHE A 244 13.57 38.89 -20.00
C PHE A 244 14.17 40.21 -19.52
N ALA A 245 14.76 40.25 -18.32
CA ALA A 245 15.42 41.45 -17.82
C ALA A 245 16.66 41.87 -18.64
N GLN A 246 17.20 41.00 -19.50
CA GLN A 246 18.29 41.35 -20.42
C GLN A 246 17.80 42.01 -21.71
N TRP A 247 16.50 41.91 -22.03
CA TRP A 247 15.95 42.50 -23.25
C TRP A 247 15.75 44.00 -23.06
N PRO A 248 16.34 44.87 -23.91
CA PRO A 248 16.27 46.31 -23.73
C PRO A 248 14.85 46.85 -23.62
N GLU A 249 13.92 46.34 -24.43
CA GLU A 249 12.52 46.76 -24.49
C GLU A 249 11.77 46.42 -23.20
N VAL A 250 12.01 45.22 -22.67
CA VAL A 250 11.39 44.80 -21.40
C VAL A 250 12.02 45.55 -20.23
N ARG A 251 13.36 45.68 -20.22
CA ARG A 251 14.12 46.33 -19.16
C ARG A 251 13.70 47.78 -18.96
N ALA A 252 13.36 48.49 -20.04
CA ALA A 252 12.86 49.87 -19.99
C ALA A 252 11.53 49.99 -19.21
N GLU A 253 10.70 48.96 -19.21
CA GLU A 253 9.39 48.91 -18.54
C GLU A 253 9.45 48.36 -17.11
N LEU A 254 10.59 47.80 -16.69
CA LEU A 254 10.71 47.20 -15.36
C LEU A 254 10.81 48.25 -14.26
N ARG A 255 10.00 48.07 -13.20
CA ARG A 255 10.13 48.87 -11.98
C ARG A 255 11.39 48.48 -11.22
N ILE A 256 12.29 49.44 -11.06
CA ILE A 256 13.52 49.26 -10.29
C ILE A 256 13.26 49.66 -8.84
N ARG A 257 13.75 48.84 -7.91
CA ARG A 257 13.80 49.18 -6.48
C ARG A 257 15.22 48.98 -5.97
N LEU A 258 15.59 49.73 -4.94
CA LEU A 258 16.82 49.45 -4.20
C LEU A 258 16.71 48.08 -3.53
N ASN A 259 17.85 47.38 -3.48
CA ASN A 259 17.93 46.13 -2.74
C ASN A 259 17.67 46.42 -1.25
N SER A 260 16.73 45.69 -0.65
CA SER A 260 16.32 45.91 0.75
C SER A 260 17.41 45.59 1.77
N SER A 261 18.42 44.80 1.39
CA SER A 261 19.58 44.54 2.24
C SER A 261 20.72 45.56 2.03
N LEU A 262 20.52 46.60 1.22
CA LEU A 262 21.55 47.58 0.94
C LEU A 262 21.87 48.38 2.20
N GLN A 263 23.14 48.35 2.60
CA GLN A 263 23.67 49.09 3.73
C GLN A 263 24.87 49.93 3.26
N ARG A 264 24.99 51.14 3.81
CA ARG A 264 26.17 51.97 3.62
C ARG A 264 27.28 51.48 4.54
N ILE A 265 28.48 51.35 4.00
CA ILE A 265 29.72 51.10 4.76
C ILE A 265 30.68 52.27 4.54
N GLU A 266 31.77 52.33 5.30
CA GLU A 266 32.74 53.46 5.28
C GLU A 266 33.18 53.82 3.86
N ASN A 267 33.63 52.84 3.06
CA ASN A 267 34.13 53.05 1.71
C ASN A 267 33.22 52.46 0.62
N GLY A 268 31.91 52.44 0.80
CA GLY A 268 30.99 51.95 -0.23
C GLY A 268 29.61 51.51 0.22
N TRP A 269 29.08 50.53 -0.50
CA TRP A 269 27.81 49.88 -0.23
C TRP A 269 27.99 48.38 -0.12
N GLN A 270 27.21 47.76 0.75
CA GLN A 270 27.16 46.31 0.91
C GLN A 270 25.72 45.82 0.82
N PHE A 271 25.49 44.69 0.16
CA PHE A 271 24.17 44.07 0.05
C PHE A 271 24.26 42.57 -0.24
N LEU A 272 23.18 41.84 0.00
CA LEU A 272 23.02 40.45 -0.40
C LEU A 272 22.61 40.41 -1.87
N ALA A 273 23.44 39.77 -2.70
CA ALA A 273 23.18 39.55 -4.11
C ALA A 273 22.94 38.07 -4.37
N TRP A 274 22.05 37.77 -5.33
CA TRP A 274 21.85 36.42 -5.79
C TRP A 274 22.81 36.09 -6.95
N ARG A 275 23.93 35.43 -6.66
CA ARG A 275 24.92 34.95 -7.64
C ARG A 275 25.33 33.52 -7.31
N LYS A 276 24.65 32.54 -7.90
CA LYS A 276 24.79 31.10 -7.56
C LYS A 276 24.62 30.83 -6.06
N GLY A 277 23.63 31.50 -5.45
CA GLY A 277 23.38 31.53 -4.01
C GLY A 277 23.36 32.96 -3.47
N GLU A 278 22.85 33.13 -2.25
CA GLU A 278 22.86 34.40 -1.54
C GLU A 278 24.28 34.70 -1.07
N ARG A 279 24.85 35.81 -1.56
CA ARG A 279 26.23 36.20 -1.26
C ARG A 279 26.31 37.67 -0.91
N LEU A 280 27.12 37.97 0.09
CA LEU A 280 27.49 39.34 0.42
C LEU A 280 28.30 39.95 -0.73
N SER A 281 27.83 41.07 -1.25
CA SER A 281 28.46 41.83 -2.33
C SER A 281 28.77 43.24 -1.85
N THR A 282 29.96 43.73 -2.20
CA THR A 282 30.43 45.05 -1.82
C THR A 282 30.76 45.86 -3.07
N LEU A 283 30.20 47.06 -3.17
CA LEU A 283 30.57 48.07 -4.17
C LEU A 283 31.36 49.16 -3.46
N ARG A 284 32.66 49.28 -3.77
CA ARG A 284 33.49 50.34 -3.18
C ARG A 284 33.40 51.62 -4.00
N PHE A 285 33.50 52.76 -3.35
CA PHE A 285 33.67 54.03 -4.06
C PHE A 285 35.03 54.02 -4.78
N HIS A 286 35.09 54.51 -6.02
CA HIS A 286 36.37 54.76 -6.69
C HIS A 286 37.04 55.96 -6.02
N GLU A 287 38.23 55.76 -5.45
CA GLU A 287 39.15 56.87 -5.16
C GLU A 287 39.67 57.36 -6.52
N GLY A 288 39.37 58.63 -6.84
CA GLY A 288 39.92 59.31 -8.02
C GLY A 288 41.36 59.72 -7.80
#